data_AF-A0AA96Z027-F1
#
_entry.id   AF-A0AA96Z027-F1
#
_cell.length_a   1.000
_cell.length_b   1.000
_cell.length_c   1.000
_cell.angle_alpha   90.00
_cell.angle_beta   90.00
_cell.angle_gamma   90.00
#
_symmetry.space_group_name_H-M   'P 1'
#
loop_
_entity.id
_entity.type
_entity.pdbx_description
1 polymer ?
#
loop_
_entity_poly.entity_id
_entity_poly.type
_entity_poly.pdbx_seq_one_letter_code
_entity_poly.pdbx_strand_id
1 'polypeptide(L)'
;MKRYVVVTVLASLWLMTSSASATSRPPKNTIWEYKGDGGKTLWQVCGSQNSTCRIVGSTKHYVAILNHKSASGCAFGDFYIVARTDGNWQQRDTGTCSPNAYVQKGYINNGQYSSVDIGVSGTIVKRYPIGYWNQQKELSGKNRPRWKEKDRTKGGFQTNQQ
;
A
#
# COMPACT_ATOMS: atom_id res chain seq x y z
N MET A 1 17.58 5.26 -74.65
CA MET A 1 17.99 4.98 -73.26
C MET A 1 16.82 5.27 -72.33
N LYS A 2 16.11 4.23 -71.88
CA LYS A 2 14.89 4.34 -71.05
C LYS A 2 15.28 3.95 -69.62
N ARG A 3 15.24 4.90 -68.68
CA ARG A 3 15.56 4.67 -67.26
C ARG A 3 14.29 4.24 -66.54
N TYR A 4 14.27 3.02 -66.02
CA TYR A 4 13.21 2.52 -65.15
C TYR A 4 13.47 3.00 -63.72
N VAL A 5 12.53 3.74 -63.15
CA VAL A 5 12.52 4.10 -61.73
C VAL A 5 11.87 2.95 -60.97
N VAL A 6 12.66 2.24 -60.18
CA VAL A 6 12.19 1.22 -59.24
C VAL A 6 11.71 1.95 -57.99
N VAL A 7 10.40 1.93 -57.73
CA VAL A 7 9.80 2.43 -56.50
C VAL A 7 9.82 1.29 -55.49
N THR A 8 10.71 1.37 -54.49
CA THR A 8 10.75 0.46 -53.35
C THR A 8 9.67 0.85 -52.34
N VAL A 9 8.65 0.01 -52.19
CA VAL A 9 7.61 0.14 -51.17
C VAL A 9 8.15 -0.40 -49.85
N LEU A 10 8.49 0.50 -48.91
CA LEU A 10 8.85 0.18 -47.54
C LEU A 10 7.60 -0.24 -46.76
N ALA A 11 7.36 -1.55 -46.66
CA ALA A 11 6.35 -2.11 -45.77
C ALA A 11 6.77 -1.89 -44.31
N SER A 12 6.10 -0.96 -43.64
CA SER A 12 6.30 -0.65 -42.23
C SER A 12 5.68 -1.76 -41.38
N LEU A 13 6.48 -2.73 -40.92
CA LEU A 13 6.07 -3.67 -39.88
C LEU A 13 5.98 -2.92 -38.55
N TRP A 14 4.79 -2.43 -38.22
CA TRP A 14 4.46 -2.06 -36.85
C TRP A 14 4.31 -3.36 -36.06
N LEU A 15 5.34 -3.70 -35.29
CA LEU A 15 5.25 -4.68 -34.21
C LEU A 15 4.17 -4.20 -33.23
N MET A 16 2.96 -4.74 -33.37
CA MET A 16 1.95 -4.69 -32.33
C MET A 16 2.48 -5.53 -31.17
N THR A 17 3.16 -4.88 -30.22
CA THR A 17 3.49 -5.49 -28.93
C THR A 17 2.17 -5.77 -28.22
N SER A 18 1.65 -6.99 -28.38
CA SER A 18 0.53 -7.47 -27.58
C SER A 18 0.96 -7.39 -26.12
N SER A 19 0.36 -6.45 -25.38
CA SER A 19 0.46 -6.45 -23.92
C SER A 19 -0.15 -7.77 -23.47
N ALA A 20 0.70 -8.71 -23.04
CA ALA A 20 0.27 -9.98 -22.50
C ALA A 20 -0.79 -9.68 -21.42
N SER A 21 -2.04 -10.01 -21.71
CA SER A 21 -3.13 -9.93 -20.75
C SER A 21 -2.94 -11.03 -19.71
N ALA A 22 -2.01 -10.78 -18.79
CA ALA A 22 -1.89 -11.47 -17.54
C ALA A 22 -3.27 -11.49 -16.87
N THR A 23 -3.74 -12.65 -16.37
CA THR A 23 -5.07 -12.85 -15.76
C THR A 23 -5.63 -11.55 -15.15
N SER A 24 -6.70 -11.06 -15.76
CA SER A 24 -7.25 -9.74 -15.49
C SER A 24 -7.89 -9.59 -14.11
N ARG A 25 -8.11 -10.70 -13.39
CA ARG A 25 -8.90 -10.74 -12.16
C ARG A 25 -8.02 -10.88 -10.92
N PRO A 26 -8.22 -10.05 -9.89
CA PRO A 26 -7.56 -10.23 -8.61
C PRO A 26 -7.94 -11.59 -7.96
N PRO A 27 -7.05 -12.17 -7.13
CA PRO A 27 -7.40 -13.31 -6.29
C PRO A 27 -8.60 -12.99 -5.38
N LYS A 28 -9.62 -13.85 -5.39
CA LYS A 28 -10.86 -13.65 -4.63
C LYS A 28 -10.63 -13.67 -3.12
N ASN A 29 -11.44 -12.91 -2.38
CA ASN A 29 -11.43 -12.79 -0.93
C ASN A 29 -10.06 -12.33 -0.37
N THR A 30 -9.34 -11.50 -1.12
CA THR A 30 -8.05 -10.96 -0.71
C THR A 30 -8.03 -9.44 -0.81
N ILE A 31 -7.05 -8.82 -0.16
CA ILE A 31 -6.81 -7.37 -0.26
C ILE A 31 -6.58 -6.88 -1.70
N TRP A 32 -6.24 -7.79 -2.61
CA TRP A 32 -5.98 -7.49 -4.01
C TRP A 32 -7.25 -7.07 -4.78
N GLU A 33 -8.44 -7.41 -4.27
CA GLU A 33 -9.73 -6.98 -4.82
C GLU A 33 -10.11 -5.56 -4.45
N TYR A 34 -9.49 -5.01 -3.41
CA TYR A 34 -9.86 -3.70 -2.89
C TYR A 34 -9.57 -2.62 -3.92
N LYS A 35 -10.51 -1.69 -4.04
CA LYS A 35 -10.38 -0.51 -4.88
C LYS A 35 -9.89 0.65 -4.04
N GLY A 36 -8.98 1.43 -4.62
CA GLY A 36 -8.47 2.65 -4.01
C GLY A 36 -8.85 3.87 -4.81
N ASP A 37 -8.08 4.93 -4.60
CA ASP A 37 -8.28 6.21 -5.27
C ASP A 37 -8.15 6.01 -6.80
N GLY A 38 -9.20 6.41 -7.54
CA GLY A 38 -9.27 6.20 -9.00
C GLY A 38 -9.89 4.87 -9.44
N GLY A 39 -10.47 4.08 -8.53
CA GLY A 39 -11.33 2.93 -8.86
C GLY A 39 -10.62 1.67 -9.34
N LYS A 40 -9.29 1.71 -9.49
CA LYS A 40 -8.44 0.56 -9.82
C LYS A 40 -8.27 -0.35 -8.60
N THR A 41 -8.14 -1.65 -8.84
CA THR A 41 -7.85 -2.60 -7.76
C THR A 41 -6.37 -2.59 -7.40
N LEU A 42 -6.05 -3.02 -6.18
CA LEU A 42 -4.66 -3.14 -5.74
C LEU A 42 -3.86 -4.11 -6.62
N TRP A 43 -4.49 -5.19 -7.10
CA TRP A 43 -3.92 -6.11 -8.08
C TRP A 43 -3.45 -5.40 -9.36
N GLN A 44 -4.29 -4.53 -9.92
CA GLN A 44 -4.00 -3.83 -11.16
C GLN A 44 -2.82 -2.87 -11.01
N VAL A 45 -2.78 -2.08 -9.92
CA VAL A 45 -1.67 -1.14 -9.69
C VAL A 45 -0.36 -1.85 -9.39
N CYS A 46 -0.42 -3.05 -8.81
CA CYS A 46 0.75 -3.86 -8.51
C CYS A 46 1.32 -4.63 -9.71
N GLY A 47 0.70 -4.57 -10.89
CA GLY A 47 1.18 -5.26 -12.09
C GLY A 47 0.56 -6.64 -12.34
N SER A 48 -0.57 -6.94 -11.69
CA SER A 48 -1.33 -8.17 -11.86
C SER A 48 -0.47 -9.42 -11.59
N GLN A 49 -0.43 -10.41 -12.50
CA GLN A 49 0.32 -11.66 -12.30
C GLN A 49 1.83 -11.44 -12.11
N ASN A 50 2.38 -10.40 -12.73
CA ASN A 50 3.78 -10.03 -12.58
C ASN A 50 3.91 -8.97 -11.48
N SER A 51 3.35 -9.30 -10.31
CA SER A 51 3.26 -8.35 -9.21
C SER A 51 4.64 -7.88 -8.78
N THR A 52 4.77 -6.56 -8.69
CA THR A 52 5.97 -5.85 -8.22
C THR A 52 5.81 -5.32 -6.79
N CYS A 53 4.64 -5.60 -6.20
CA CYS A 53 4.29 -5.21 -4.86
C CYS A 53 4.82 -6.21 -3.83
N ARG A 54 5.36 -5.68 -2.73
CA ARG A 54 5.80 -6.43 -1.56
C ARG A 54 5.10 -5.90 -0.31
N ILE A 55 4.65 -6.82 0.55
CA ILE A 55 4.13 -6.45 1.87
C ILE A 55 5.32 -6.11 2.76
N VAL A 56 5.33 -4.89 3.30
CA VAL A 56 6.42 -4.37 4.16
C VAL A 56 5.97 -4.13 5.60
N GLY A 57 4.67 -4.28 5.87
CA GLY A 57 4.10 -4.30 7.21
C GLY A 57 2.69 -4.85 7.18
N SER A 58 2.29 -5.58 8.21
CA SER A 58 0.93 -6.10 8.34
C SER A 58 0.50 -6.12 9.80
N THR A 59 -0.74 -5.73 10.01
CA THR A 59 -1.49 -5.87 11.27
C THR A 59 -2.83 -6.51 10.95
N LYS A 60 -3.71 -6.63 11.95
CA LYS A 60 -5.05 -7.19 11.80
C LYS A 60 -5.95 -6.30 10.93
N HIS A 61 -5.80 -4.98 11.04
CA HIS A 61 -6.65 -4.01 10.34
C HIS A 61 -5.96 -3.32 9.16
N TYR A 62 -4.62 -3.29 9.12
CA TYR A 62 -3.87 -2.54 8.10
C TYR A 62 -2.76 -3.38 7.46
N VAL A 63 -2.49 -3.12 6.18
CA VAL A 63 -1.33 -3.67 5.45
C VAL A 63 -0.62 -2.54 4.74
N ALA A 64 0.71 -2.52 4.84
CA ALA A 64 1.58 -1.63 4.10
C ALA A 64 2.23 -2.38 2.94
N ILE A 65 2.10 -1.83 1.74
CA ILE A 65 2.59 -2.43 0.51
C ILE A 65 3.48 -1.44 -0.22
N LEU A 66 4.62 -1.94 -0.69
CA LEU A 66 5.56 -1.19 -1.51
C LEU A 66 5.58 -1.75 -2.93
N ASN A 67 5.41 -0.90 -3.93
CA ASN A 67 5.48 -1.24 -5.35
C ASN A 67 6.81 -0.76 -5.95
N HIS A 68 7.68 -1.68 -6.34
CA HIS A 68 9.00 -1.33 -6.90
C HIS A 68 8.97 -0.92 -8.38
N LYS A 69 7.84 -1.07 -9.10
CA LYS A 69 7.77 -0.78 -10.55
C LYS A 69 7.88 0.72 -10.89
N SER A 70 7.50 1.59 -9.97
CA SER A 70 7.51 3.05 -10.15
C SER A 70 8.92 3.67 -9.95
N ALA A 71 9.96 2.84 -9.77
CA ALA A 71 11.30 3.23 -9.36
C ALA A 71 12.26 3.69 -10.49
N SER A 72 11.77 4.32 -11.56
CA SER A 72 12.66 4.92 -12.56
C SER A 72 13.28 6.22 -12.01
N GLY A 73 14.40 6.10 -11.29
CA GLY A 73 15.14 7.23 -10.69
C GLY A 73 14.84 7.52 -9.21
N CYS A 74 13.77 6.94 -8.66
CA CYS A 74 13.43 6.97 -7.24
C CYS A 74 13.59 5.55 -6.67
N ALA A 75 14.43 5.28 -5.67
CA ALA A 75 14.50 3.92 -5.11
C ALA A 75 13.18 3.47 -4.47
N PHE A 76 12.33 4.44 -4.06
CA PHE A 76 10.94 4.20 -3.70
C PHE A 76 10.03 4.37 -4.90
N GLY A 77 9.39 3.28 -5.32
CA GLY A 77 8.17 3.39 -6.11
C GLY A 77 6.97 3.76 -5.22
N ASP A 78 5.77 3.32 -5.60
CA ASP A 78 4.55 3.71 -4.88
C ASP A 78 4.39 2.95 -3.56
N PHE A 79 3.91 3.66 -2.54
CA PHE A 79 3.59 3.08 -1.24
C PHE A 79 2.10 3.15 -0.98
N TYR A 80 1.51 2.03 -0.54
CA TYR A 80 0.08 1.91 -0.31
C TYR A 80 -0.20 1.44 1.13
N ILE A 81 -1.22 2.03 1.74
CA ILE A 81 -1.81 1.52 2.98
C ILE A 81 -3.19 0.96 2.66
N VAL A 82 -3.38 -0.29 2.99
CA VAL A 82 -4.62 -1.05 2.81
C VAL A 82 -5.34 -1.14 4.15
N ALA A 83 -6.63 -0.76 4.19
CA ALA A 83 -7.48 -0.95 5.36
C ALA A 83 -8.34 -2.22 5.14
N ARG A 84 -7.98 -3.32 5.83
CA ARG A 84 -8.62 -4.63 5.68
C ARG A 84 -10.12 -4.60 5.97
N THR A 85 -10.52 -3.88 7.01
CA THR A 85 -11.93 -3.81 7.41
C THR A 85 -12.76 -2.90 6.54
N ASP A 86 -12.12 -1.91 5.93
CA ASP A 86 -12.81 -0.85 5.20
C ASP A 86 -12.87 -1.18 3.70
N GLY A 87 -12.19 -2.26 3.27
CA GLY A 87 -12.24 -2.79 1.90
C GLY A 87 -11.59 -1.86 0.87
N ASN A 88 -10.70 -0.98 1.31
CA ASN A 88 -10.07 0.03 0.46
C ASN A 88 -8.55 0.11 0.69
N TRP A 89 -7.88 0.81 -0.21
CA TRP A 89 -6.48 1.18 -0.06
C TRP A 89 -6.28 2.62 -0.52
N GLN A 90 -5.22 3.24 -0.03
CA GLN A 90 -4.84 4.59 -0.43
C GLN A 90 -3.34 4.64 -0.71
N GLN A 91 -2.98 5.38 -1.76
CA GLN A 91 -1.59 5.73 -1.99
C GLN A 91 -1.14 6.73 -0.94
N ARG A 92 0.11 6.58 -0.55
CA ARG A 92 0.75 7.35 0.51
C ARG A 92 2.07 7.88 0.01
N ASP A 93 2.34 9.12 0.41
CA ASP A 93 3.57 9.81 0.10
C ASP A 93 4.76 9.12 0.79
N THR A 94 5.79 8.76 0.04
CA THR A 94 7.01 8.19 0.61
C THR A 94 7.91 9.27 1.23
N GLY A 95 7.66 10.54 0.89
CA GLY A 95 8.44 11.69 1.36
C GLY A 95 9.80 11.82 0.68
N THR A 96 10.14 10.95 -0.27
CA THR A 96 11.45 10.96 -0.95
C THR A 96 11.49 10.17 -2.25
N CYS A 97 12.31 10.66 -3.18
CA CYS A 97 12.76 10.00 -4.39
C CYS A 97 14.29 10.06 -4.41
N SER A 98 14.95 9.10 -3.75
CA SER A 98 16.42 9.02 -3.68
C SER A 98 16.89 7.61 -4.02
N PRO A 99 18.06 7.43 -4.67
CA PRO A 99 18.67 6.11 -4.86
C PRO A 99 19.01 5.40 -3.53
N ASN A 100 19.23 6.16 -2.46
CA ASN A 100 19.64 5.65 -1.14
C ASN A 100 18.46 5.48 -0.17
N ALA A 101 17.25 5.44 -0.72
CA ALA A 101 16.06 5.36 0.09
C ALA A 101 15.77 3.89 0.50
N TYR A 102 15.40 3.68 1.77
CA TYR A 102 15.10 2.36 2.33
C TYR A 102 13.79 2.34 3.15
N VAL A 103 13.16 1.16 3.17
CA VAL A 103 11.93 0.89 3.90
C VAL A 103 12.25 -0.20 4.89
N GLN A 104 11.84 0.01 6.13
CA GLN A 104 12.05 -0.98 7.17
C GLN A 104 10.87 -1.04 8.12
N LYS A 105 10.76 -2.16 8.81
CA LYS A 105 9.89 -2.26 9.97
C LYS A 105 10.48 -1.42 11.10
N GLY A 106 9.65 -0.56 11.67
CA GLY A 106 9.99 0.28 12.81
C GLY A 106 9.03 0.09 13.96
N TYR A 107 9.27 0.86 15.02
CA TYR A 107 8.39 0.94 16.17
C TYR A 107 8.35 2.37 16.72
N ILE A 108 7.22 2.75 17.32
CA ILE A 108 7.02 4.03 18.01
C ILE A 108 6.52 3.83 19.44
N ASN A 109 6.54 4.92 20.20
CA ASN A 109 6.12 4.95 21.60
C ASN A 109 6.83 3.86 22.41
N ASN A 110 8.17 3.94 22.46
CA ASN A 110 9.03 3.00 23.18
C ASN A 110 8.81 1.53 22.81
N GLY A 111 8.56 1.24 21.53
CA GLY A 111 8.38 -0.12 21.03
C GLY A 111 6.93 -0.62 21.01
N GLN A 112 5.99 0.15 21.57
CA GLN A 112 4.60 -0.30 21.74
C GLN A 112 3.86 -0.54 20.42
N TYR A 113 4.08 0.31 19.41
CA TYR A 113 3.35 0.22 18.14
C TYR A 113 4.30 0.01 16.98
N SER A 114 4.02 -0.99 16.15
CA SER A 114 4.75 -1.17 14.89
C SER A 114 4.51 -0.02 13.93
N SER A 115 5.55 0.33 13.18
CA SER A 115 5.50 1.28 12.09
C SER A 115 6.18 0.72 10.84
N VAL A 116 5.90 1.34 9.70
CA VAL A 116 6.74 1.24 8.51
C VAL A 116 7.47 2.55 8.35
N ASP A 117 8.79 2.47 8.40
CA ASP A 117 9.68 3.62 8.36
C ASP A 117 10.28 3.72 6.97
N ILE A 118 10.21 4.93 6.42
CA ILE A 118 10.83 5.29 5.14
C ILE A 118 11.98 6.23 5.47
N GLY A 119 13.17 5.89 5.01
CA GLY A 119 14.36 6.69 5.25
C GLY A 119 15.22 6.88 4.02
N VAL A 120 16.16 7.82 4.13
CA VAL A 120 17.17 8.16 3.13
C VAL A 120 18.49 8.34 3.85
N SER A 121 19.55 7.69 3.38
CA SER A 121 20.91 7.90 3.92
C SER A 121 20.97 7.76 5.46
N GLY A 122 20.28 6.77 6.02
CA GLY A 122 20.21 6.51 7.46
C GLY A 122 19.25 7.40 8.28
N THR A 123 18.58 8.38 7.66
CA THR A 123 17.60 9.25 8.33
C THR A 123 16.19 8.86 7.97
N ILE A 124 15.30 8.76 8.96
CA ILE A 124 13.87 8.48 8.74
C ILE A 124 13.18 9.77 8.30
N VAL A 125 12.61 9.76 7.09
CA VAL A 125 11.93 10.92 6.49
C VAL A 125 10.41 10.83 6.60
N LYS A 126 9.86 9.62 6.65
CA LYS A 126 8.43 9.37 6.82
C LYS A 126 8.20 8.15 7.67
N ARG A 127 7.14 8.18 8.48
CA ARG A 127 6.76 7.06 9.34
C ARG A 127 5.27 6.82 9.31
N TYR A 128 4.91 5.55 9.09
CA TYR A 128 3.52 5.09 9.01
C TYR A 128 3.19 4.20 10.22
N PRO A 129 2.45 4.71 11.22
CA PRO A 129 2.24 4.02 12.50
C PRO A 129 1.08 2.99 12.42
N ILE A 130 1.25 1.98 11.57
CA ILE A 130 0.20 0.98 11.29
C ILE A 130 -0.25 0.19 12.53
N GLY A 131 0.62 0.03 13.54
CA GLY A 131 0.28 -0.60 14.81
C GLY A 131 -0.61 0.27 15.69
N TYR A 132 -0.37 1.59 15.69
CA TYR A 132 -1.20 2.54 16.42
C TYR A 132 -2.60 2.63 15.79
N TRP A 133 -2.68 2.74 14.47
CA TRP A 133 -3.97 2.72 13.76
C TRP A 133 -4.73 1.42 13.99
N ASN A 134 -4.02 0.28 14.02
CA ASN A 134 -4.63 -1.00 14.36
C ASN A 134 -5.30 -0.97 15.74
N GLN A 135 -4.58 -0.52 16.77
CA GLN A 135 -5.13 -0.45 18.12
C GLN A 135 -6.30 0.53 18.21
N GLN A 136 -6.20 1.71 17.57
CA GLN A 136 -7.31 2.65 17.50
C GLN A 136 -8.57 2.00 16.91
N LYS A 137 -8.41 1.19 15.84
CA LYS A 137 -9.52 0.47 15.23
C LYS A 137 -10.10 -0.59 16.18
N GLU A 138 -9.25 -1.34 16.88
CA GLU A 138 -9.70 -2.34 17.86
C GLU A 138 -10.47 -1.73 19.03
N LEU A 139 -10.16 -0.49 19.40
CA LEU A 139 -10.82 0.27 20.47
C LEU A 139 -11.90 1.24 19.94
N SER A 140 -12.39 1.03 18.71
CA SER A 140 -13.41 1.88 18.09
C SER A 140 -14.79 1.22 18.02
N GLY A 141 -15.81 2.00 17.73
CA GLY A 141 -17.18 1.51 17.55
C GLY A 141 -17.74 0.83 18.80
N LYS A 142 -18.21 -0.41 18.63
CA LYS A 142 -18.79 -1.22 19.72
C LYS A 142 -17.74 -1.66 20.75
N ASN A 143 -16.47 -1.74 20.35
CA ASN A 143 -15.37 -2.15 21.24
C ASN A 143 -14.76 -0.97 22.01
N ARG A 144 -15.24 0.25 21.78
CA ARG A 144 -14.76 1.43 22.49
C ARG A 144 -15.04 1.28 23.98
N PRO A 145 -14.02 1.37 24.86
CA PRO A 145 -14.23 1.37 26.29
C PRO A 145 -15.18 2.50 26.69
N ARG A 146 -16.24 2.15 27.42
CA ARG A 146 -17.18 3.11 27.99
C ARG A 146 -17.03 3.11 29.50
N TRP A 147 -17.05 4.30 30.09
CA TRP A 147 -17.22 4.45 31.52
C TRP A 147 -18.55 3.80 31.92
N LYS A 148 -18.52 2.95 32.96
CA LYS A 148 -19.76 2.57 33.62
C LYS A 148 -20.25 3.78 34.43
N GLU A 149 -21.55 3.97 34.47
CA GLU A 149 -22.18 4.95 35.35
C GLU A 149 -21.70 4.70 36.79
N LYS A 150 -21.43 5.78 37.51
CA LYS A 150 -20.81 5.73 38.84
C LYS A 150 -21.76 5.02 39.82
N ASP A 151 -21.42 3.81 40.23
CA ASP A 151 -22.05 3.18 41.39
C ASP A 151 -21.57 3.92 42.66
N ARG A 152 -22.41 4.84 43.14
CA ARG A 152 -22.15 5.68 44.32
C ARG A 152 -22.01 4.86 45.62
N THR A 153 -22.38 3.59 45.62
CA THR A 153 -22.21 2.70 46.78
C THR A 153 -20.85 1.99 46.82
N LYS A 154 -20.09 1.97 45.72
CA LYS A 154 -18.81 1.24 45.61
C LYS A 154 -17.55 2.10 45.51
N GLY A 155 -17.67 3.42 45.67
CA GLY A 155 -16.51 4.31 45.82
C GLY A 155 -15.50 4.25 44.66
N GLY A 156 -15.92 4.60 43.43
CA GLY A 156 -14.98 4.76 42.32
C GLY A 156 -15.62 4.67 40.93
N PHE A 157 -14.93 5.16 39.90
CA PHE A 157 -15.30 4.93 38.51
C PHE A 157 -14.76 3.57 38.06
N GLN A 158 -15.63 2.66 37.63
CA GLN A 158 -15.20 1.39 37.05
C GLN A 158 -15.19 1.46 35.53
N THR A 159 -14.13 0.93 34.92
CA THR A 159 -14.04 0.75 33.47
C THR A 159 -14.54 -0.65 33.09
N ASN A 160 -14.99 -0.81 31.84
CA ASN A 160 -15.39 -2.10 31.27
C ASN A 160 -14.21 -2.89 30.67
N GLN A 161 -13.00 -2.78 31.23
CA GLN A 161 -11.91 -3.65 30.80
C GLN A 161 -12.24 -5.09 31.26
N GLN A 162 -12.76 -5.89 30.32
CA GLN A 162 -12.75 -7.35 30.40
C GLN A 162 -11.36 -7.86 30.07
#